data_AF-A0A8E0R644-F1
#
_entry.id   AF-A0A8E0R644-F1
#
_cell.length_a   1.000
_cell.length_b   1.000
_cell.length_c   1.000
_cell.angle_alpha   90.00
_cell.angle_beta   90.00
_cell.angle_gamma   90.00
#
_symmetry.space_group_name_H-M   'P 1'
#
loop_
_entity.id
_entity.type
_entity.pdbx_description
1 polymer ?
#
loop_
_entity_poly.entity_id
_entity_poly.type
_entity_poly.pdbx_seq_one_letter_code
_entity_poly.pdbx_strand_id
1 'polypeptide(L)'
;MTRSYKRIGSVVLSLVMLCMLALGAGAASSSKVGVKFWKEKSDKESMANTGIDADRDATLTRQSNGTYTLTLPIQQVSKMGVTGYLSGLTIGDVTYSGTVSGDISKGTAVLTIKNLPASVLTGSDANKALTVTCNIQMDLSVLGEINTTARMCIWVK
;
A
#
# COMPACT_ATOMS: atom_id res chain seq x y z
N MET A 1 -3.68 48.93 37.33
CA MET A 1 -4.37 47.64 37.12
C MET A 1 -4.54 47.22 35.65
N THR A 2 -3.80 47.80 34.69
CA THR A 2 -3.99 47.58 33.23
C THR A 2 -2.91 46.73 32.53
N ARG A 3 -1.76 46.49 33.17
CA ARG A 3 -0.65 45.69 32.58
C ARG A 3 -0.88 44.17 32.62
N SER A 4 -1.66 43.66 33.58
CA SER A 4 -1.91 42.22 33.74
C SER A 4 -2.82 41.65 32.65
N TYR A 5 -3.85 42.41 32.23
CA TYR A 5 -4.77 42.00 31.16
C TYR A 5 -4.07 41.85 29.79
N LYS A 6 -3.09 42.71 29.47
CA LYS A 6 -2.30 42.59 28.23
C LYS A 6 -1.43 41.33 28.19
N ARG A 7 -0.84 40.93 29.32
CA ARG A 7 -0.01 39.70 29.41
C ARG A 7 -0.87 38.42 29.32
N ILE A 8 -2.04 38.42 29.95
CA ILE A 8 -2.95 37.27 29.89
C ILE A 8 -3.48 37.12 28.46
N GLY A 9 -3.84 38.21 27.79
CA GLY A 9 -4.27 38.20 26.40
C GLY A 9 -3.22 37.64 25.43
N SER A 10 -1.93 37.99 25.62
CA SER A 10 -0.86 37.44 24.78
C SER A 10 -0.63 35.95 25.01
N VAL A 11 -0.78 35.45 26.25
CA VAL A 11 -0.61 34.03 26.58
C VAL A 11 -1.79 33.22 26.03
N VAL A 12 -3.01 33.71 26.16
CA VAL A 12 -4.19 33.04 25.60
C VAL A 12 -4.13 33.03 24.07
N LEU A 13 -3.73 34.14 23.44
CA LEU A 13 -3.62 34.20 21.97
C LEU A 13 -2.50 33.30 21.43
N SER A 14 -1.35 33.23 22.13
CA SER A 14 -0.27 32.31 21.76
C SER A 14 -0.65 30.84 22.01
N LEU A 15 -1.41 30.54 23.07
CA LEU A 15 -1.95 29.20 23.31
C LEU A 15 -2.97 28.79 22.24
N VAL A 16 -3.86 29.69 21.83
CA VAL A 16 -4.83 29.46 20.75
C VAL A 16 -4.13 29.25 19.41
N MET A 17 -3.11 30.05 19.09
CA MET A 17 -2.29 29.86 17.89
C MET A 17 -1.52 28.54 17.95
N LEU A 18 -0.98 28.14 19.10
CA LEU A 18 -0.31 26.85 19.28
C LEU A 18 -1.29 25.69 19.08
N CYS A 19 -2.53 25.81 19.58
CA CYS A 19 -3.58 24.82 19.34
C CYS A 19 -3.97 24.74 17.86
N MET A 20 -4.09 25.87 17.14
CA MET A 20 -4.37 25.89 15.71
C MET A 20 -3.24 25.26 14.88
N LEU A 21 -1.96 25.47 15.26
CA LEU A 21 -0.83 24.81 14.60
C LEU A 21 -0.81 23.29 14.82
N ALA A 22 -1.23 22.80 15.99
CA ALA A 22 -1.27 21.38 16.29
C ALA A 22 -2.34 20.61 15.48
N LEU A 23 -3.42 21.28 15.06
CA LEU A 23 -4.44 20.70 14.18
C LEU A 23 -4.06 20.72 12.68
N GLY A 24 -2.95 21.37 12.31
CA GLY A 24 -2.45 21.44 10.93
C GLY A 24 -1.66 20.22 10.46
N ALA A 25 -1.38 19.25 11.34
CA ALA A 25 -0.82 17.96 10.96
C ALA A 25 -1.92 17.14 10.28
N GLY A 26 -2.08 17.32 8.97
CA GLY A 26 -3.00 16.54 8.17
C GLY A 26 -2.78 15.06 8.42
N ALA A 27 -3.71 14.44 9.14
CA ALA A 27 -3.69 13.02 9.40
C ALA A 27 -3.61 12.29 8.06
N ALA A 28 -2.57 11.49 7.86
CA ALA A 28 -2.49 10.63 6.69
C ALA A 28 -3.73 9.72 6.71
N SER A 29 -4.66 9.95 5.77
CA SER A 29 -5.89 9.18 5.71
C SER A 29 -5.54 7.76 5.28
N SER A 30 -5.67 6.82 6.22
CA SER A 30 -5.50 5.39 5.98
C SER A 30 -6.87 4.75 5.85
N SER A 31 -7.07 4.05 4.74
CA SER A 31 -8.32 3.36 4.43
C SER A 31 -8.04 1.87 4.28
N LYS A 32 -8.93 1.03 4.80
CA LYS A 32 -8.91 -0.41 4.50
C LYS A 32 -9.28 -0.60 3.04
N VAL A 33 -8.54 -1.45 2.35
CA VAL A 33 -8.75 -1.70 0.92
C VAL A 33 -8.88 -3.19 0.63
N GLY A 34 -9.66 -3.51 -0.39
CA GLY A 34 -9.58 -4.78 -1.08
C GLY A 34 -8.53 -4.70 -2.18
N VAL A 35 -7.74 -5.76 -2.34
CA VAL A 35 -6.80 -5.92 -3.45
C VAL A 35 -7.11 -7.23 -4.14
N LYS A 36 -7.26 -7.21 -5.47
CA LYS A 36 -7.50 -8.42 -6.27
C LYS A 36 -6.79 -8.36 -7.60
N PHE A 37 -6.19 -9.47 -7.99
CA PHE A 37 -5.52 -9.65 -9.28
C PHE A 37 -6.32 -10.57 -10.20
N TRP A 38 -6.45 -10.15 -11.45
CA TRP A 38 -7.04 -10.88 -12.56
C TRP A 38 -5.95 -11.27 -13.55
N LYS A 39 -6.18 -12.33 -14.31
CA LYS A 39 -5.30 -12.65 -15.44
C LYS A 39 -5.35 -11.52 -16.46
N GLU A 40 -4.21 -11.29 -17.11
CA GLU A 40 -4.08 -10.23 -18.12
C GLU A 40 -5.06 -10.43 -19.29
N LYS A 41 -5.16 -11.68 -19.79
CA LYS A 41 -5.93 -12.03 -20.99
C LYS A 41 -7.25 -12.75 -20.68
N SER A 42 -7.72 -12.70 -19.43
CA SER A 42 -8.93 -13.42 -19.00
C SER A 42 -9.50 -12.86 -17.70
N ASP A 43 -10.82 -12.92 -17.52
CA ASP A 43 -11.49 -12.53 -16.27
C ASP A 43 -11.42 -13.59 -15.17
N LYS A 44 -10.46 -14.51 -15.28
CA LYS A 44 -10.12 -15.46 -14.22
C LYS A 44 -9.12 -14.85 -13.25
N GLU A 45 -9.13 -15.32 -12.01
CA GLU A 45 -8.20 -14.87 -10.98
C GLU A 45 -6.73 -15.20 -11.32
N SER A 46 -5.84 -14.28 -10.96
CA SER A 46 -4.40 -14.44 -11.15
C SER A 46 -3.79 -15.27 -10.03
N MET A 47 -2.70 -15.99 -10.33
CA MET A 47 -1.87 -16.62 -9.29
C MET A 47 -1.26 -15.59 -8.34
N ALA A 48 -1.19 -14.31 -8.70
CA ALA A 48 -0.75 -13.26 -7.78
C ALA A 48 -1.63 -13.19 -6.52
N ASN A 49 -2.91 -13.60 -6.59
CA ASN A 49 -3.78 -13.66 -5.40
C ASN A 49 -3.31 -14.69 -4.38
N THR A 50 -2.61 -15.77 -4.78
CA THR A 50 -2.12 -16.76 -3.81
C THR A 50 -1.00 -16.20 -2.95
N GLY A 51 -0.35 -15.11 -3.36
CA GLY A 51 0.65 -14.41 -2.57
C GLY A 51 0.08 -13.37 -1.61
N ILE A 52 -1.23 -13.12 -1.66
CA ILE A 52 -1.91 -12.22 -0.72
C ILE A 52 -2.52 -13.06 0.39
N ASP A 53 -2.31 -12.62 1.62
CA ASP A 53 -3.04 -13.12 2.77
C ASP A 53 -4.39 -12.41 2.88
N ALA A 54 -5.44 -13.07 2.40
CA ALA A 54 -6.79 -12.50 2.31
C ALA A 54 -7.51 -12.41 3.67
N ASP A 55 -7.03 -13.12 4.71
CA ASP A 55 -7.60 -13.10 6.05
C ASP A 55 -7.21 -11.83 6.81
N ARG A 56 -6.16 -11.14 6.36
CA ARG A 56 -5.70 -9.86 6.91
C ARG A 56 -6.09 -8.69 6.03
N ASP A 57 -6.41 -7.57 6.68
CA ASP A 57 -6.78 -6.34 5.98
C ASP A 57 -5.56 -5.67 5.35
N ALA A 58 -5.64 -5.40 4.04
CA ALA A 58 -4.76 -4.46 3.37
C ALA A 58 -5.19 -3.02 3.63
N THR A 59 -4.23 -2.10 3.66
CA THR A 59 -4.50 -0.67 3.86
C THR A 59 -3.82 0.18 2.82
N LEU A 60 -4.48 1.27 2.42
CA LEU A 60 -3.92 2.29 1.54
C LEU A 60 -3.91 3.62 2.28
N THR A 61 -2.72 4.22 2.42
CA THR A 61 -2.55 5.49 3.12
C THR A 61 -2.18 6.59 2.15
N ARG A 62 -3.05 7.61 2.03
CA ARG A 62 -2.77 8.79 1.20
C ARG A 62 -1.70 9.65 1.86
N GLN A 63 -0.64 9.93 1.12
CA GLN A 63 0.47 10.79 1.55
C GLN A 63 0.19 12.27 1.23
N SER A 64 0.89 13.19 1.89
CA SER A 64 0.76 14.63 1.66
C SER A 64 1.18 15.07 0.25
N ASN A 65 2.07 14.32 -0.39
CA ASN A 65 2.51 14.54 -1.77
C ASN A 65 1.51 14.03 -2.84
N GLY A 66 0.33 13.57 -2.44
CA GLY A 66 -0.72 13.08 -3.34
C GLY A 66 -0.54 11.63 -3.81
N THR A 67 0.52 10.95 -3.41
CA THR A 67 0.73 9.52 -3.68
C THR A 67 0.12 8.65 -2.59
N TYR A 68 0.13 7.33 -2.80
CA TYR A 68 -0.39 6.35 -1.86
C TYR A 68 0.70 5.38 -1.40
N THR A 69 0.59 4.95 -0.14
CA THR A 69 1.36 3.84 0.42
C THR A 69 0.42 2.65 0.60
N LEU A 70 0.69 1.55 -0.10
CA LEU A 70 -0.02 0.29 0.04
C LEU A 70 0.70 -0.59 1.06
N THR A 71 -0.04 -1.07 2.05
CA THR A 71 0.39 -2.09 2.99
C THR A 71 -0.46 -3.33 2.73
N LEU A 72 0.19 -4.35 2.20
CA LEU A 72 -0.44 -5.58 1.72
C LEU A 72 0.08 -6.76 2.55
N PRO A 73 -0.79 -7.42 3.32
CA PRO A 73 -0.48 -8.72 3.91
C PRO A 73 -0.14 -9.73 2.81
N ILE A 74 1.04 -10.34 2.90
CA ILE A 74 1.50 -11.30 1.91
C ILE A 74 1.81 -12.64 2.55
N GLN A 75 1.75 -13.68 1.74
CA GLN A 75 2.09 -15.04 2.10
C GLN A 75 2.95 -15.67 1.02
N GLN A 76 3.50 -16.82 1.34
CA GLN A 76 4.37 -17.58 0.46
C GLN A 76 3.63 -18.01 -0.80
N VAL A 77 4.22 -17.75 -1.96
CA VAL A 77 3.80 -18.32 -3.24
C VAL A 77 4.65 -19.53 -3.58
N SER A 78 4.07 -20.55 -4.19
CA SER A 78 4.80 -21.69 -4.73
C SER A 78 4.51 -21.86 -6.21
N LYS A 79 5.56 -21.95 -7.03
CA LYS A 79 5.46 -22.22 -8.46
C LYS A 79 6.53 -23.22 -8.87
N MET A 80 6.08 -24.33 -9.48
CA MET A 80 6.97 -25.40 -9.96
C MET A 80 7.90 -25.96 -8.87
N GLY A 81 7.40 -26.07 -7.63
CA GLY A 81 8.17 -26.61 -6.49
C GLY A 81 9.13 -25.61 -5.83
N VAL A 82 9.21 -24.37 -6.33
CA VAL A 82 10.01 -23.30 -5.71
C VAL A 82 9.10 -22.29 -5.02
N THR A 83 9.54 -21.85 -3.85
CA THR A 83 8.83 -20.90 -3.00
C THR A 83 9.35 -19.48 -3.21
N GLY A 84 8.49 -18.51 -2.97
CA GLY A 84 8.83 -17.09 -3.11
C GLY A 84 7.76 -16.20 -2.49
N TYR A 85 7.86 -14.90 -2.72
CA TYR A 85 6.93 -13.91 -2.19
C TYR A 85 6.84 -12.66 -3.07
N LEU A 86 5.73 -11.93 -2.95
CA LEU A 86 5.56 -10.64 -3.62
C LEU A 86 6.55 -9.62 -3.04
N SER A 87 7.41 -9.06 -3.89
CA SER A 87 8.41 -8.06 -3.49
C SER A 87 8.07 -6.65 -3.99
N GLY A 88 7.16 -6.53 -4.95
CA GLY A 88 6.77 -5.24 -5.53
C GLY A 88 5.81 -5.40 -6.69
N LEU A 89 5.58 -4.29 -7.39
CA LEU A 89 4.82 -4.27 -8.63
C LEU A 89 5.34 -3.19 -9.59
N THR A 90 5.24 -3.43 -10.89
CA THR A 90 5.53 -2.45 -11.94
C THR A 90 4.23 -2.02 -12.60
N ILE A 91 4.06 -0.70 -12.77
CA ILE A 91 2.91 -0.10 -13.47
C ILE A 91 3.46 0.64 -14.69
N GLY A 92 3.07 0.21 -15.90
CA GLY A 92 3.69 0.71 -17.13
C GLY A 92 5.20 0.43 -17.11
N ASP A 93 6.00 1.49 -17.17
CA ASP A 93 7.47 1.42 -17.16
C ASP A 93 8.11 1.68 -15.78
N VAL A 94 7.29 1.94 -14.75
CA VAL A 94 7.77 2.33 -13.42
C VAL A 94 7.64 1.17 -12.44
N THR A 95 8.77 0.73 -11.89
CA THR A 95 8.83 -0.33 -10.86
C THR A 95 8.71 0.25 -9.46
N TYR A 96 7.74 -0.24 -8.70
CA TYR A 96 7.49 0.10 -7.30
C TYR A 96 7.91 -1.07 -6.42
N SER A 97 9.18 -1.07 -6.03
CA SER A 97 9.70 -2.03 -5.06
C SER A 97 9.09 -1.79 -3.67
N GLY A 98 8.68 -2.87 -3.02
CA GLY A 98 8.18 -2.82 -1.65
C GLY A 98 9.22 -3.28 -0.64
N THR A 99 9.01 -2.89 0.61
CA THR A 99 9.74 -3.42 1.76
C THR A 99 8.90 -4.50 2.41
N VAL A 100 9.43 -5.72 2.51
CA VAL A 100 8.80 -6.81 3.25
C VAL A 100 9.24 -6.76 4.71
N SER A 101 8.28 -6.75 5.62
CA SER A 101 8.51 -6.91 7.06
C SER A 101 7.78 -8.15 7.58
N GLY A 102 8.23 -8.70 8.71
CA GLY A 102 7.68 -9.93 9.29
C GLY A 102 8.30 -11.20 8.72
N ASP A 103 7.66 -12.34 8.97
CA ASP A 103 8.16 -13.67 8.62
C ASP A 103 7.17 -14.34 7.63
N ILE A 104 7.66 -14.61 6.41
CA ILE A 104 6.89 -15.21 5.30
C ILE A 104 6.45 -16.63 5.66
N SER A 105 7.36 -17.44 6.21
CA SER A 105 7.12 -18.83 6.57
C SER A 105 6.09 -18.97 7.69
N LYS A 106 5.94 -17.92 8.52
CA LYS A 106 4.94 -17.87 9.60
C LYS A 106 3.64 -17.15 9.21
N GLY A 107 3.49 -16.71 7.96
CA GLY A 107 2.29 -16.00 7.50
C GLY A 107 2.08 -14.63 8.16
N THR A 108 3.14 -14.02 8.72
CA THR A 108 3.04 -12.71 9.38
C THR A 108 3.52 -11.57 8.48
N ALA A 109 4.03 -11.89 7.30
CA ALA A 109 4.69 -10.94 6.44
C ALA A 109 3.75 -9.87 5.87
N VAL A 110 4.29 -8.68 5.68
CA VAL A 110 3.60 -7.53 5.13
C VAL A 110 4.50 -6.83 4.13
N LEU A 111 3.99 -6.63 2.91
CA LEU A 111 4.63 -5.87 1.86
C LEU A 111 4.16 -4.42 1.92
N THR A 112 5.11 -3.48 2.06
CA THR A 112 4.83 -2.05 2.04
C THR A 112 5.39 -1.40 0.78
N ILE A 113 4.53 -0.91 -0.10
CA ILE A 113 4.90 -0.23 -1.35
C ILE A 113 4.53 1.24 -1.23
N LYS A 114 5.50 2.13 -1.46
CA LYS A 114 5.33 3.58 -1.32
C LYS A 114 5.21 4.27 -2.68
N ASN A 115 4.71 5.51 -2.65
CA ASN A 115 4.67 6.41 -3.79
C ASN A 115 3.81 5.90 -4.97
N LEU A 116 2.82 5.06 -4.71
CA LEU A 116 1.91 4.59 -5.74
C LEU A 116 1.05 5.75 -6.28
N PRO A 117 0.80 5.80 -7.59
CA PRO A 117 -0.06 6.81 -8.20
C PRO A 117 -1.52 6.60 -7.81
N ALA A 118 -2.34 7.65 -7.89
CA ALA A 118 -3.77 7.55 -7.61
C ALA A 118 -4.53 6.58 -8.54
N SER A 119 -3.96 6.28 -9.72
CA SER A 119 -4.51 5.33 -10.70
C SER A 119 -4.62 3.90 -10.18
N VAL A 120 -3.99 3.56 -9.05
CA VAL A 120 -4.15 2.23 -8.43
C VAL A 120 -5.55 2.02 -7.85
N LEU A 121 -6.28 3.10 -7.50
CA LEU A 121 -7.67 3.04 -7.02
C LEU A 121 -8.65 2.87 -8.18
N THR A 122 -8.70 1.67 -8.72
CA THR A 122 -9.51 1.32 -9.90
C THR A 122 -10.94 0.87 -9.58
N GLY A 123 -11.24 0.61 -8.30
CA GLY A 123 -12.51 0.00 -7.89
C GLY A 123 -12.45 -1.54 -7.95
N SER A 124 -13.60 -2.18 -7.74
CA SER A 124 -13.72 -3.65 -7.71
C SER A 124 -14.01 -4.29 -9.07
N ASP A 125 -14.28 -3.49 -10.10
CA ASP A 125 -14.62 -3.95 -11.45
C ASP A 125 -13.36 -4.40 -12.22
N ALA A 126 -13.34 -5.67 -12.63
CA ALA A 126 -12.24 -6.27 -13.40
C ALA A 126 -11.97 -5.54 -14.73
N ASN A 127 -12.99 -4.90 -15.33
CA ASN A 127 -12.86 -4.15 -16.58
C ASN A 127 -12.12 -2.82 -16.40
N LYS A 128 -12.07 -2.31 -15.16
CA LYS A 128 -11.34 -1.08 -14.79
C LYS A 128 -9.98 -1.38 -14.16
N ALA A 129 -9.63 -2.66 -14.05
CA ALA A 129 -8.39 -3.10 -13.42
C ALA A 129 -7.16 -2.54 -14.15
N LEU A 130 -6.16 -2.13 -13.38
CA LEU A 130 -4.92 -1.57 -13.88
C LEU A 130 -3.95 -2.69 -14.27
N THR A 131 -3.41 -2.67 -15.48
CA THR A 131 -2.35 -3.62 -15.86
C THR A 131 -1.11 -3.38 -15.01
N VAL A 132 -0.67 -4.42 -14.30
CA VAL A 132 0.53 -4.41 -13.47
C VAL A 132 1.34 -5.67 -13.71
N THR A 133 2.64 -5.56 -13.53
CA THR A 133 3.54 -6.70 -13.46
C THR A 133 3.87 -6.92 -12.00
N CYS A 134 3.47 -8.04 -11.43
CA CYS A 134 3.81 -8.38 -10.05
C CYS A 134 5.22 -8.95 -10.02
N ASN A 135 6.04 -8.41 -9.12
CA ASN A 135 7.42 -8.82 -8.89
C ASN A 135 7.41 -9.88 -7.79
N ILE A 136 7.95 -11.07 -8.07
CA ILE A 136 8.00 -12.20 -7.14
C ILE A 136 9.45 -12.56 -6.91
N GLN A 137 9.92 -12.37 -5.68
CA GLN A 137 11.24 -12.83 -5.27
C GLN A 137 11.17 -14.32 -4.94
N MET A 138 11.96 -15.15 -5.64
CA MET A 138 12.06 -16.59 -5.37
C MET A 138 13.21 -16.90 -4.40
N ASP A 139 13.03 -17.93 -3.57
CA ASP A 139 14.01 -18.32 -2.54
C ASP A 139 15.26 -19.01 -3.11
N LEU A 140 15.15 -19.65 -4.29
CA LEU A 140 16.32 -20.19 -4.98
C LEU A 140 17.04 -19.08 -5.75
N SER A 141 18.27 -18.77 -5.33
CA SER A 141 19.18 -17.78 -5.91
C SER A 141 19.39 -17.89 -7.42
N VAL A 142 19.09 -19.05 -8.02
CA VAL A 142 19.22 -19.31 -9.46
C VAL A 142 18.07 -18.74 -10.29
N LEU A 143 16.89 -18.55 -9.69
CA LEU A 143 15.69 -18.09 -10.42
C LEU A 143 15.50 -16.57 -10.38
N GLY A 144 16.13 -15.87 -9.43
CA GLY A 144 16.02 -14.42 -9.31
C GLY A 144 14.57 -13.94 -9.10
N GLU A 145 14.32 -12.69 -9.46
CA GLU A 145 12.97 -12.11 -9.44
C GLU A 145 12.19 -12.56 -10.67
N ILE A 146 11.03 -13.19 -10.46
CA ILE A 146 10.12 -13.59 -11.52
C ILE A 146 9.00 -12.55 -11.62
N ASN A 147 8.74 -12.13 -12.84
CA ASN A 147 7.68 -11.18 -13.15
C ASN A 147 6.46 -11.90 -13.72
N THR A 148 5.27 -11.59 -13.20
CA THR A 148 4.00 -12.07 -13.75
C THR A 148 3.07 -10.91 -14.06
N THR A 149 2.61 -10.82 -15.30
CA THR A 149 1.63 -9.81 -15.72
C THR A 149 0.23 -10.16 -15.21
N ALA A 150 -0.49 -9.16 -14.72
CA ALA A 150 -1.84 -9.27 -14.19
C ALA A 150 -2.59 -7.95 -14.36
N ARG A 151 -3.90 -7.95 -14.13
CA ARG A 151 -4.67 -6.73 -13.94
C ARG A 151 -5.04 -6.62 -12.45
N MET A 152 -4.82 -5.46 -11.84
CA MET A 152 -4.99 -5.23 -10.42
C MET A 152 -6.18 -4.29 -10.14
N CYS A 153 -7.00 -4.70 -9.19
CA CYS A 153 -8.07 -3.90 -8.61
C CYS A 153 -7.69 -3.50 -7.18
N ILE A 154 -7.81 -2.22 -6.87
CA ILE A 154 -7.81 -1.73 -5.48
C ILE A 154 -9.05 -0.87 -5.26
N TRP A 155 -9.79 -1.17 -4.20
CA TRP A 155 -10.96 -0.38 -3.79
C TRP A 155 -10.99 -0.20 -2.28
N VAL A 156 -11.51 0.95 -1.85
CA VAL A 156 -11.77 1.20 -0.44
C VAL A 156 -12.95 0.33 0.00
N LYS A 157 -12.80 -0.35 1.15
CA LYS A 157 -13.88 -1.15 1.77
C LYS A 157 -14.91 -0.25 2.43
#